data_AF-A0A931U4D7-F1
#
_entry.id   AF-A0A931U4D7-F1
#
_cell.length_a   1.000
_cell.length_b   1.000
_cell.length_c   1.000
_cell.angle_alpha   90.00
_cell.angle_beta   90.00
_cell.angle_gamma   90.00
#
_symmetry.space_group_name_H-M   'P 1'
#
loop_
_entity.id
_entity.type
_entity.pdbx_description
1 polymer ?
#
loop_
_entity_poly.entity_id
_entity_poly.type
_entity_poly.pdbx_seq_one_letter_code
_entity_poly.pdbx_strand_id
1 'polypeptide(L)'
;MSDRAGLTLAEAERLMDQVAALALPQLRADHPAAAAHSGLRLAQRADDPYVAAARARGSSFTWVAFSFAGYAMWEVHVGCVLDLPQGTAQVGFHALQPRWPDLPQAAITAACAPLGAAPVVAPRAFEVQHNAPPVSLGDQAAAVAQLSALVVRFYRAVAPLLPAG
;
A
#
# COMPACT_ATOMS: atom_id res chain seq x y z
N MET A 1 -8.75 23.98 22.32
CA MET A 1 -7.50 23.19 22.28
C MET A 1 -7.92 21.78 21.92
N SER A 2 -7.60 21.33 20.69
CA SER A 2 -8.12 20.06 20.15
C SER A 2 -7.15 18.95 20.49
N ASP A 3 -7.52 18.07 21.43
CA ASP A 3 -6.82 16.84 21.73
C ASP A 3 -6.82 15.94 20.47
N ARG A 4 -5.79 16.05 19.64
CA ARG A 4 -5.42 14.96 18.72
C ARG A 4 -4.68 13.92 19.54
N ALA A 5 -5.42 13.09 20.27
CA ALA A 5 -4.92 11.76 20.63
C ALA A 5 -4.85 10.96 19.32
N GLY A 6 -3.78 11.17 18.55
CA GLY A 6 -3.48 10.36 17.37
C GLY A 6 -3.26 8.90 17.77
N LEU A 7 -3.48 7.99 16.83
CA LEU A 7 -3.19 6.57 17.00
C LEU A 7 -1.77 6.39 17.53
N THR A 8 -1.63 5.63 18.62
CA THR A 8 -0.34 5.10 19.05
C THR A 8 0.20 4.16 17.98
N LEU A 9 1.51 3.93 18.00
CA LEU A 9 2.15 2.99 17.07
C LEU A 9 1.54 1.58 17.16
N ALA A 10 1.29 1.11 18.38
CA ALA A 10 0.69 -0.20 18.61
C ALA A 10 -0.75 -0.31 18.08
N GLU A 11 -1.54 0.78 18.13
CA GLU A 11 -2.87 0.81 17.52
C GLU A 11 -2.78 0.79 15.99
N ALA A 12 -1.81 1.51 15.44
CA ALA A 12 -1.56 1.53 14.00
C ALA A 12 -1.15 0.16 13.47
N GLU A 13 -0.28 -0.56 14.19
CA GLU A 13 0.10 -1.94 13.87
C GLU A 13 -1.09 -2.89 13.91
N ARG A 14 -1.89 -2.85 14.99
CA ARG A 14 -3.11 -3.66 15.08
C ARG A 14 -4.07 -3.39 13.93
N LEU A 15 -4.19 -2.15 13.48
CA LEU A 15 -5.02 -1.78 12.34
C LEU A 15 -4.51 -2.45 11.05
N MET A 16 -3.20 -2.43 10.79
CA MET A 16 -2.58 -3.10 9.64
C MET A 16 -2.74 -4.63 9.70
N ASP A 17 -2.57 -5.23 10.88
CA ASP A 17 -2.79 -6.67 11.07
C ASP A 17 -4.25 -7.05 10.81
N GLN A 18 -5.22 -6.23 11.23
CA GLN A 18 -6.63 -6.43 10.92
C GLN A 18 -6.92 -6.32 9.42
N VAL A 19 -6.31 -5.35 8.72
CA VAL A 19 -6.40 -5.24 7.26
C VAL A 19 -5.87 -6.51 6.57
N ALA A 20 -4.70 -7.02 7.00
CA ALA A 20 -4.17 -8.29 6.52
C ALA A 20 -5.10 -9.47 6.79
N ALA A 21 -5.61 -9.58 8.03
CA ALA A 21 -6.47 -10.67 8.45
C ALA A 21 -7.76 -10.75 7.64
N LEU A 22 -8.30 -9.60 7.20
CA LEU A 22 -9.50 -9.57 6.36
C LEU A 22 -9.21 -9.75 4.87
N ALA A 23 -8.13 -9.16 4.35
CA ALA A 23 -7.83 -9.20 2.92
C ALA A 23 -7.23 -10.55 2.50
N LEU A 24 -6.27 -11.09 3.26
CA LEU A 24 -5.47 -12.24 2.84
C LEU A 24 -6.29 -13.51 2.57
N PRO A 25 -7.30 -13.88 3.40
CA PRO A 25 -8.14 -15.04 3.11
C PRO A 25 -8.93 -14.89 1.79
N GLN A 26 -9.41 -13.68 1.50
CA GLN A 26 -10.12 -13.39 0.25
C GLN A 26 -9.20 -13.48 -0.95
N LEU A 27 -7.97 -12.95 -0.82
CA LEU A 27 -6.97 -13.05 -1.88
C LEU A 27 -6.59 -14.52 -2.15
N ARG A 28 -6.36 -15.30 -1.09
CA ARG A 28 -5.96 -16.71 -1.21
C ARG A 28 -7.02 -17.63 -1.79
N ALA A 29 -8.29 -17.22 -1.80
CA ALA A 29 -9.35 -17.96 -2.48
C ALA A 29 -9.10 -18.07 -4.00
N ASP A 30 -8.56 -17.01 -4.61
CA ASP A 30 -8.32 -16.94 -6.06
C ASP A 30 -6.81 -16.95 -6.40
N HIS A 31 -5.96 -16.57 -5.44
CA HIS A 31 -4.51 -16.43 -5.58
C HIS A 31 -3.78 -17.12 -4.40
N PRO A 32 -3.62 -18.45 -4.41
CA PRO A 32 -3.11 -19.21 -3.26
C PRO A 32 -1.72 -18.78 -2.76
N ALA A 33 -0.88 -18.25 -3.66
CA ALA A 33 0.47 -17.77 -3.34
C ALA A 33 0.51 -16.33 -2.80
N ALA A 34 -0.63 -15.65 -2.65
CA ALA A 34 -0.69 -14.33 -2.04
C ALA A 34 -0.12 -14.37 -0.60
N ALA A 35 0.75 -13.40 -0.30
CA ALA A 35 1.38 -13.23 0.99
C ALA A 35 1.27 -11.79 1.45
N ALA A 36 0.96 -11.60 2.74
CA ALA A 36 0.98 -10.31 3.40
C ALA A 36 2.28 -10.14 4.17
N HIS A 37 2.83 -8.93 4.11
CA HIS A 37 4.05 -8.53 4.80
C HIS A 37 3.71 -7.26 5.56
N SER A 38 3.95 -7.24 6.86
CA SER A 38 3.79 -6.03 7.67
C SER A 38 5.14 -5.55 8.16
N GLY A 39 5.23 -4.26 8.46
CA GLY A 39 6.45 -3.74 9.04
C GLY A 39 6.32 -2.34 9.61
N LEU A 40 7.11 -2.12 10.65
CA LEU A 40 7.49 -0.80 11.11
C LEU A 40 8.73 -0.36 10.34
N ARG A 41 8.58 0.62 9.46
CA ARG A 41 9.76 1.26 8.86
C ARG A 41 9.53 2.76 8.77
N LEU A 42 10.35 3.53 9.48
CA LEU A 42 11.02 4.65 8.81
C LEU A 42 11.75 4.01 7.63
N ALA A 43 11.51 4.46 6.39
CA ALA A 43 12.20 3.86 5.24
C ALA A 43 13.71 3.77 5.56
N GLN A 44 14.24 2.55 5.46
CA GLN A 44 15.42 2.12 6.22
C GLN A 44 16.73 2.75 5.78
N ARG A 45 16.69 3.63 4.78
CA ARG A 45 17.85 4.31 4.21
C ARG A 45 17.87 5.76 4.70
N ALA A 46 18.84 6.06 5.55
CA ALA A 46 19.07 7.41 6.07
C ALA A 46 19.44 8.41 4.96
N ASP A 47 19.86 7.90 3.80
CA ASP A 47 20.31 8.58 2.59
C ASP A 47 19.20 8.76 1.54
N ASP A 48 17.98 8.25 1.78
CA ASP A 48 16.86 8.51 0.89
C ASP A 48 16.29 9.92 1.15
N PRO A 49 16.30 10.85 0.17
CA PRO A 49 15.80 12.21 0.35
C PRO A 49 14.29 12.29 0.62
N TYR A 50 13.50 11.27 0.24
CA TYR A 50 12.10 11.14 0.67
C TYR A 50 12.00 10.81 2.16
N VAL A 51 12.94 10.00 2.67
CA VAL A 51 13.07 9.71 4.11
C VAL A 51 13.48 10.96 4.88
N ALA A 52 14.39 11.77 4.37
CA ALA A 52 14.76 13.04 4.99
C ALA A 52 13.55 13.99 5.09
N ALA A 53 12.77 14.13 4.01
CA ALA A 53 11.55 14.94 4.01
C ALA A 53 10.47 14.36 4.94
N ALA A 54 10.26 13.05 4.95
CA ALA A 54 9.33 12.37 5.86
C ALA A 54 9.74 12.53 7.34
N ARG A 55 11.04 12.37 7.65
CA ARG A 55 11.60 12.60 8.98
C ARG A 55 11.47 14.05 9.42
N ALA A 56 11.72 15.01 8.53
CA ALA A 56 11.56 16.44 8.82
C ALA A 56 10.11 16.80 9.17
N ARG A 57 9.14 16.00 8.72
CA ARG A 57 7.71 16.09 9.06
C ARG A 57 7.32 15.29 10.31
N GLY A 58 8.26 14.57 10.93
CA GLY A 58 7.99 13.64 12.03
C GLY A 58 7.20 12.40 11.64
N SER A 59 7.11 12.07 10.34
CA SER A 59 6.27 10.97 9.86
C SER A 59 6.82 9.63 10.31
N SER A 60 5.97 8.87 11.00
CA SER A 60 6.11 7.42 11.17
C SER A 60 5.03 6.76 10.33
N PHE A 61 5.44 5.80 9.50
CA PHE A 61 4.51 5.04 8.67
C PHE A 61 4.51 3.60 9.16
N THR A 62 3.32 3.07 9.41
CA THR A 62 3.11 1.62 9.48
C THR A 62 2.44 1.18 8.19
N TRP A 63 2.72 -0.05 7.77
CA TRP A 63 2.24 -0.54 6.49
C TRP A 63 2.00 -2.04 6.52
N VAL A 64 1.15 -2.46 5.59
CA VAL A 64 1.02 -3.85 5.16
C VAL A 64 1.03 -3.90 3.64
N ALA A 65 1.80 -4.83 3.08
CA ALA A 65 1.95 -5.02 1.64
C ALA A 65 1.60 -6.46 1.26
N PHE A 66 1.00 -6.62 0.08
CA PHE A 66 0.56 -7.90 -0.45
C PHE A 66 1.33 -8.17 -1.74
N SER A 67 2.19 -9.18 -1.73
CA SER A 67 3.03 -9.53 -2.87
C SER A 67 2.30 -10.43 -3.88
N PHE A 68 2.71 -10.35 -5.13
CA PHE A 68 2.25 -11.24 -6.20
C PHE A 68 3.15 -12.45 -6.34
N ALA A 69 2.62 -13.57 -6.85
CA ALA A 69 3.40 -14.77 -7.11
C ALA A 69 4.48 -14.48 -8.16
N GLY A 70 5.71 -14.95 -7.93
CA GLY A 70 6.86 -14.71 -8.81
C GLY A 70 7.58 -13.37 -8.56
N TYR A 71 7.00 -12.47 -7.76
CA TYR A 71 7.58 -11.15 -7.50
C TYR A 71 8.10 -11.04 -6.06
N ALA A 72 9.27 -10.42 -5.88
CA ALA A 72 9.69 -10.01 -4.55
C ALA A 72 8.76 -8.87 -4.05
N MET A 73 8.46 -8.86 -2.75
CA MET A 73 7.48 -7.92 -2.18
C MET A 73 7.80 -6.45 -2.53
N TRP A 74 9.06 -6.03 -2.41
CA TRP A 74 9.45 -4.65 -2.71
C TRP A 74 9.45 -4.30 -4.20
N GLU A 75 9.26 -5.27 -5.09
CA GLU A 75 9.29 -5.03 -6.53
C GLU A 75 7.92 -4.78 -7.12
N VAL A 76 6.93 -5.59 -6.75
CA VAL A 76 5.55 -5.49 -7.23
C VAL A 76 4.62 -5.91 -6.10
N HIS A 77 3.79 -4.97 -5.63
CA HIS A 77 2.87 -5.23 -4.52
C HIS A 77 1.66 -4.30 -4.52
N VAL A 78 0.65 -4.68 -3.75
CA VAL A 78 -0.39 -3.77 -3.27
C VAL A 78 -0.03 -3.37 -1.84
N GLY A 79 0.19 -2.08 -1.59
CA GLY A 79 0.53 -1.54 -0.29
C GLY A 79 -0.66 -0.84 0.36
N CYS A 80 -0.77 -0.94 1.68
CA CYS A 80 -1.58 -0.08 2.53
C CYS A 80 -0.63 0.63 3.51
N VAL A 81 -0.64 1.96 3.51
CA VAL A 81 0.27 2.79 4.31
C VAL A 81 -0.55 3.74 5.18
N LEU A 82 -0.22 3.83 6.46
CA LEU A 82 -0.80 4.80 7.39
C LEU A 82 0.07 6.07 7.48
N ASP A 83 -0.59 7.22 7.41
CA ASP A 83 -0.01 8.53 7.70
C ASP A 83 -0.57 9.04 9.03
N LEU A 84 0.14 8.69 10.11
CA LEU A 84 -0.31 8.93 11.48
C LEU A 84 -0.57 10.41 11.82
N PRO A 85 0.28 11.38 11.41
CA PRO A 85 0.03 12.79 11.73
C PRO A 85 -1.26 13.34 11.08
N GLN A 86 -1.72 12.73 10.00
CA GLN A 86 -2.87 13.13 9.20
C GLN A 86 -4.12 12.31 9.58
N GLY A 87 -3.94 11.18 10.27
CA GLY A 87 -5.05 10.28 10.62
C GLY A 87 -5.69 9.64 9.40
N THR A 88 -4.88 9.36 8.37
CA THR A 88 -5.35 8.78 7.11
C THR A 88 -4.54 7.56 6.70
N ALA A 89 -5.15 6.71 5.88
CA ALA A 89 -4.54 5.55 5.27
C ALA A 89 -4.67 5.62 3.75
N GLN A 90 -3.75 5.01 3.02
CA GLN A 90 -3.84 4.94 1.57
C GLN A 90 -3.51 3.51 1.09
N VAL A 91 -4.27 3.03 0.10
CA VAL A 91 -4.01 1.77 -0.59
C VAL A 91 -3.61 2.06 -2.03
N GLY A 92 -2.62 1.33 -2.53
CA GLY A 92 -2.22 1.46 -3.93
C GLY A 92 -1.41 0.28 -4.46
N PHE A 93 -1.28 0.23 -5.78
CA PHE A 93 -0.37 -0.66 -6.48
C PHE A 93 0.98 0.02 -6.73
N HIS A 94 2.08 -0.69 -6.49
CA HIS A 94 3.44 -0.18 -6.56
C HIS A 94 4.30 -1.17 -7.36
N ALA A 95 5.08 -0.65 -8.33
CA ALA A 95 6.00 -1.45 -9.11
C ALA A 95 7.33 -0.73 -9.42
N LEU A 96 8.46 -1.38 -9.15
CA LEU A 96 9.82 -0.91 -9.49
C LEU A 96 10.07 -1.05 -10.99
N GLN A 97 9.93 0.05 -11.74
CA GLN A 97 10.03 0.03 -13.21
C GLN A 97 11.37 -0.46 -13.78
N PRO A 98 12.55 -0.12 -13.23
CA PRO A 98 13.81 -0.58 -13.81
C PRO A 98 13.99 -2.10 -13.79
N ARG A 99 13.30 -2.80 -12.88
CA ARG A 99 13.31 -4.28 -12.81
C ARG A 99 12.26 -4.91 -13.70
N TRP A 100 11.18 -4.19 -13.99
CA TRP A 100 10.02 -4.70 -14.71
C TRP A 100 9.57 -3.73 -15.82
N PRO A 101 10.43 -3.47 -16.83
CA PRO A 101 10.13 -2.50 -17.89
C PRO A 101 8.97 -2.93 -18.79
N ASP A 102 8.71 -4.24 -18.88
CA ASP A 102 7.68 -4.83 -19.75
C ASP A 102 6.30 -4.94 -19.11
N LEU A 103 6.11 -4.40 -17.89
CA LEU A 103 4.78 -4.35 -17.29
C LEU A 103 3.81 -3.58 -18.20
N PRO A 104 2.58 -4.07 -18.42
CA PRO A 104 1.61 -3.42 -19.30
C PRO A 104 1.00 -2.18 -18.63
N GLN A 105 1.81 -1.12 -18.48
CA GLN A 105 1.49 0.09 -17.70
C GLN A 105 0.16 0.74 -18.07
N ALA A 106 -0.19 0.74 -19.36
CA ALA A 106 -1.47 1.26 -19.83
C ALA A 106 -2.65 0.42 -19.33
N ALA A 107 -2.54 -0.91 -19.37
CA ALA A 107 -3.57 -1.83 -18.87
C ALA A 107 -3.70 -1.74 -17.35
N ILE A 108 -2.57 -1.67 -16.63
CA ILE A 108 -2.55 -1.48 -15.17
C ILE A 108 -3.22 -0.17 -14.79
N THR A 109 -2.89 0.92 -15.50
CA THR A 109 -3.51 2.23 -15.27
C THR A 109 -5.02 2.19 -15.51
N ALA A 110 -5.46 1.55 -16.60
CA ALA A 110 -6.89 1.37 -16.88
C ALA A 110 -7.59 0.54 -15.79
N ALA A 111 -6.95 -0.51 -15.27
CA ALA A 111 -7.48 -1.35 -14.20
C ALA A 111 -7.55 -0.64 -12.84
N CYS A 112 -6.62 0.28 -12.57
CA CYS A 112 -6.59 1.09 -11.35
C CYS A 112 -7.54 2.31 -11.39
N ALA A 113 -7.90 2.82 -12.58
CA ALA A 113 -8.72 4.02 -12.71
C ALA A 113 -10.09 3.95 -12.01
N PRO A 114 -10.87 2.84 -12.06
CA PRO A 114 -12.12 2.70 -11.30
C PRO A 114 -11.96 2.72 -9.77
N LEU A 115 -10.72 2.61 -9.27
CA LEU A 115 -10.38 2.70 -7.85
C LEU A 115 -10.04 4.16 -7.43
N GLY A 116 -10.16 5.12 -8.37
CA GLY A 116 -9.77 6.51 -8.16
C GLY A 116 -8.25 6.70 -8.15
N ALA A 117 -7.49 5.75 -8.67
CA ALA A 117 -6.04 5.70 -8.55
C ALA A 117 -5.35 6.12 -9.85
N ALA A 118 -4.99 7.40 -9.92
CA ALA A 118 -4.21 7.93 -11.02
C ALA A 118 -2.73 7.49 -10.90
N PRO A 119 -2.02 7.28 -12.03
CA PRO A 119 -0.61 6.93 -12.00
C PRO A 119 0.22 8.12 -11.51
N VAL A 120 1.09 7.85 -10.56
CA VAL A 120 2.15 8.74 -10.10
C VAL A 120 3.47 8.04 -10.38
N VAL A 121 4.27 8.63 -11.28
CA VAL A 121 5.66 8.21 -11.44
C VAL A 121 6.45 8.97 -10.39
N ALA A 122 6.99 8.27 -9.40
CA ALA A 122 7.88 8.85 -8.41
C ALA A 122 9.32 8.81 -8.95
N PRO A 123 9.86 9.90 -9.53
CA PRO A 123 11.11 9.82 -10.32
C PRO A 123 12.33 9.42 -9.49
N ARG A 124 12.24 9.57 -8.16
CA ARG A 124 13.31 9.26 -7.20
C ARG A 124 13.21 7.85 -6.60
N ALA A 125 12.02 7.25 -6.61
CA ALA A 125 11.82 5.87 -6.16
C ALA A 125 11.98 4.86 -7.30
N PHE A 126 12.00 5.33 -8.56
CA PHE A 126 11.94 4.49 -9.75
C PHE A 126 10.71 3.56 -9.74
N GLU A 127 9.62 4.04 -9.15
CA GLU A 127 8.37 3.30 -8.99
C GLU A 127 7.24 3.99 -9.75
N VAL A 128 6.39 3.16 -10.36
CA VAL A 128 5.03 3.56 -10.70
C VAL A 128 4.14 3.21 -9.53
N GLN A 129 3.36 4.19 -9.10
CA GLN A 129 2.39 4.05 -8.03
C GLN A 129 1.01 4.41 -8.54
N HIS A 130 0.01 3.60 -8.20
CA HIS A 130 -1.40 3.90 -8.40
C HIS A 130 -2.07 3.89 -7.05
N ASN A 131 -2.19 5.07 -6.44
CA ASN A 131 -2.73 5.20 -5.08
C ASN A 131 -4.17 5.70 -5.14
N ALA A 132 -5.10 5.01 -4.47
CA ALA A 132 -6.48 5.46 -4.31
C ALA A 132 -6.55 6.70 -3.39
N PRO A 133 -7.68 7.43 -3.35
CA PRO A 133 -7.86 8.50 -2.39
C PRO A 133 -7.68 8.04 -0.93
N PRO A 134 -7.11 8.89 -0.04
CA PRO A 134 -6.92 8.52 1.36
C PRO A 134 -8.24 8.20 2.08
N VAL A 135 -8.18 7.20 2.98
CA VAL A 135 -9.26 6.80 3.87
C VAL A 135 -9.02 7.42 5.26
N SER A 136 -10.05 8.04 5.83
CA SER A 136 -10.00 8.59 7.20
C SER A 136 -9.99 7.47 8.24
N LEU A 137 -9.18 7.61 9.29
CA LEU A 137 -9.09 6.67 10.41
C LEU A 137 -10.02 7.01 11.58
N GLY A 138 -10.97 7.93 11.39
CA GLY A 138 -11.88 8.38 12.45
C GLY A 138 -12.74 7.25 13.04
N ASP A 139 -13.40 6.46 12.18
CA ASP A 139 -14.01 5.19 12.56
C ASP A 139 -13.07 4.06 12.11
N GLN A 140 -12.36 3.46 13.05
CA GLN A 140 -11.34 2.45 12.76
C GLN A 140 -11.95 1.17 12.17
N ALA A 141 -13.13 0.75 12.61
CA ALA A 141 -13.77 -0.46 12.12
C ALA A 141 -14.21 -0.28 10.66
N ALA A 142 -14.84 0.87 10.35
CA ALA A 142 -15.19 1.23 8.99
C ALA A 142 -13.94 1.39 8.09
N ALA A 143 -12.89 2.02 8.62
CA ALA A 143 -11.62 2.19 7.91
C ALA A 143 -10.98 0.83 7.56
N VAL A 144 -10.89 -0.09 8.51
CA VAL A 144 -10.34 -1.45 8.30
C VAL A 144 -11.12 -2.21 7.22
N ALA A 145 -12.46 -2.15 7.26
CA ALA A 145 -13.30 -2.77 6.25
C ALA A 145 -13.08 -2.15 4.86
N GLN A 146 -13.01 -0.82 4.78
CA GLN A 146 -12.76 -0.12 3.52
C GLN A 146 -11.37 -0.39 2.96
N LEU A 147 -10.33 -0.37 3.80
CA LEU A 147 -8.94 -0.60 3.41
C LEU A 147 -8.73 -2.04 2.92
N SER A 148 -9.23 -3.03 3.64
CA SER A 148 -9.15 -4.43 3.21
C SER A 148 -9.90 -4.68 1.90
N ALA A 149 -11.08 -4.08 1.71
CA ALA A 149 -11.81 -4.15 0.45
C ALA A 149 -11.04 -3.50 -0.71
N LEU A 150 -10.39 -2.35 -0.47
CA LEU A 150 -9.55 -1.69 -1.47
C LEU A 150 -8.34 -2.55 -1.84
N VAL A 151 -7.64 -3.15 -0.86
CA VAL A 151 -6.53 -4.08 -1.12
C VAL A 151 -6.99 -5.19 -2.05
N VAL A 152 -8.11 -5.84 -1.73
CA VAL A 152 -8.65 -6.95 -2.53
C VAL A 152 -8.98 -6.50 -3.96
N ARG A 153 -9.58 -5.32 -4.11
CA ARG A 153 -9.92 -4.75 -5.43
C ARG A 153 -8.68 -4.43 -6.25
N PHE A 154 -7.67 -3.79 -5.67
CA PHE A 154 -6.40 -3.52 -6.35
C PHE A 154 -5.73 -4.81 -6.79
N TYR A 155 -5.59 -5.77 -5.87
CA TYR A 155 -4.90 -7.02 -6.15
C TYR A 155 -5.57 -7.78 -7.28
N ARG A 156 -6.90 -7.95 -7.24
CA ARG A 156 -7.66 -8.63 -8.30
C ARG A 156 -7.67 -7.88 -9.63
N ALA A 157 -7.62 -6.55 -9.61
CA ALA A 157 -7.54 -5.76 -10.83
C ALA A 157 -6.20 -5.92 -11.54
N VAL A 158 -5.10 -6.03 -10.77
CA VAL A 158 -3.74 -6.02 -11.34
C VAL A 158 -3.17 -7.42 -11.53
N ALA A 159 -3.46 -8.39 -10.66
CA ALA A 159 -2.89 -9.74 -10.73
C ALA A 159 -2.99 -10.41 -12.12
N PRO A 160 -4.12 -10.32 -12.87
CA PRO A 160 -4.23 -10.94 -14.20
C PRO A 160 -3.36 -10.28 -15.27
N LEU A 161 -2.84 -9.08 -15.01
CA LEU A 161 -2.05 -8.29 -15.94
C LEU A 161 -0.54 -8.45 -15.72
N LEU A 162 -0.15 -9.07 -14.61
CA LEU A 162 1.25 -9.30 -14.31
C LEU A 162 1.75 -10.50 -15.14
N PRO A 163 2.87 -10.37 -15.86
CA PRO A 163 3.51 -11.52 -16.47
C PRO A 163 3.90 -12.55 -15.39
N ALA A 164 4.22 -13.77 -15.80
CA ALA A 164 4.86 -14.69 -14.87
C ALA A 164 6.20 -14.07 -14.43
N GLY A 165 6.32 -13.82 -13.12
CA GLY A 165 7.55 -13.33 -12.49
C GLY A 165 8.63 -14.38 -12.39
#